data_AF-A0A9P6HTR7-F1
#
_entry.id   AF-A0A9P6HTR7-F1
#
_cell.length_a   1.000
_cell.length_b   1.000
_cell.length_c   1.000
_cell.angle_alpha   90.00
_cell.angle_beta   90.00
_cell.angle_gamma   90.00
#
_symmetry.space_group_name_H-M   'P 1'
#
loop_
_entity.id
_entity.type
_entity.pdbx_description
1 polymer ?
#
loop_
_entity_poly.entity_id
_entity_poly.type
_entity_poly.pdbx_seq_one_letter_code
_entity_poly.pdbx_strand_id
1 'polypeptide(L)'
;MASGLTPIVTPALLVSIRNRPHIPSHAWYFIAATTLTVLNRPEEIPQIYKHVMKHGVGPDDLKPGADEQLTVSRKLREALIKASAVGGLPKTINSLMELKKVTPEHLRDEPDNNGSLDVSPTARNRDIHHTPISKIFERGHDFWNNIYGKISRRIMSQLDRSGTEDLGLTARLMYGYVLSNTNVLSPLETSYVLIAGLIPQDASVLQDGGASCWDGQSRRSGWSQDFVNPFFANGGISALSVSIDCKAPR
;
A
#
# COMPACT_ATOMS: atom_id res chain seq x y z
N MET A 1 -19.77 -25.84 3.69
CA MET A 1 -18.51 -26.01 2.95
C MET A 1 -18.25 -24.69 2.24
N ALA A 2 -17.29 -23.90 2.72
CA ALA A 2 -16.94 -22.65 2.03
C ALA A 2 -16.34 -23.02 0.67
N SER A 3 -16.97 -22.60 -0.41
CA SER A 3 -16.36 -22.64 -1.75
C SER A 3 -15.09 -21.80 -1.68
N GLY A 4 -13.95 -22.46 -1.46
CA GLY A 4 -12.65 -21.82 -1.44
C GLY A 4 -12.42 -21.24 -2.82
N LEU A 5 -12.31 -19.92 -2.90
CA LEU A 5 -11.88 -19.27 -4.13
C LEU A 5 -10.56 -19.88 -4.57
N THR A 6 -10.38 -20.07 -5.88
CA THR A 6 -9.15 -20.69 -6.42
C THR A 6 -7.92 -19.95 -5.90
N PRO A 7 -6.92 -20.66 -5.33
CA PRO A 7 -5.68 -20.05 -4.88
C PRO A 7 -4.99 -19.32 -6.02
N ILE A 8 -4.67 -18.04 -5.81
CA ILE A 8 -4.00 -17.19 -6.80
C ILE A 8 -2.49 -17.22 -6.55
N VAL A 9 -2.09 -17.26 -5.28
CA VAL A 9 -0.68 -17.27 -4.91
C VAL A 9 -0.13 -18.68 -5.04
N THR A 10 0.79 -18.86 -5.98
CA THR A 10 1.53 -20.12 -6.17
C THR A 10 3.02 -19.91 -5.93
N PRO A 11 3.79 -20.94 -5.54
CA PRO A 11 5.24 -20.81 -5.39
C PRO A 11 5.92 -20.29 -6.67
N ALA A 12 5.47 -20.74 -7.85
CA ALA A 12 5.99 -20.29 -9.13
C ALA A 12 5.73 -18.80 -9.38
N LEU A 13 4.54 -18.31 -9.01
CA LEU A 13 4.22 -16.88 -9.11
C LEU A 13 5.11 -16.05 -8.17
N LEU A 14 5.32 -16.50 -6.93
CA LEU A 14 6.16 -15.78 -5.97
C LEU A 14 7.62 -15.71 -6.42
N VAL A 15 8.17 -16.81 -6.96
CA VAL A 15 9.51 -16.81 -7.57
C VAL A 15 9.57 -15.85 -8.76
N SER A 16 8.54 -15.83 -9.62
CA SER A 16 8.47 -14.92 -10.76
C SER A 16 8.44 -13.44 -10.34
N ILE A 17 7.64 -13.09 -9.33
CA ILE A 17 7.56 -11.72 -8.80
C ILE A 17 8.88 -11.31 -8.16
N ARG A 18 9.48 -12.19 -7.35
CA ARG A 18 10.75 -11.95 -6.64
C ARG A 18 11.92 -11.70 -7.59
N ASN A 19 11.95 -12.41 -8.72
CA ASN A 19 13.01 -12.31 -9.73
C ASN A 19 12.70 -11.29 -10.83
N ARG A 20 11.60 -10.54 -10.71
CA ARG A 20 11.15 -9.64 -11.76
C ARG A 20 12.09 -8.43 -11.87
N PRO A 21 12.63 -8.14 -13.07
CA PRO A 21 13.44 -6.95 -13.27
C PRO A 21 12.69 -5.69 -12.87
N HIS A 22 13.40 -4.74 -12.27
CA HIS A 22 12.88 -3.42 -11.85
C HIS A 22 11.92 -3.40 -10.66
N ILE A 23 11.55 -4.54 -10.07
CA ILE A 23 10.87 -4.55 -8.77
C ILE A 23 11.94 -4.58 -7.67
N PRO A 24 11.95 -3.61 -6.73
CA PRO A 24 12.93 -3.63 -5.65
C PRO A 24 12.76 -4.88 -4.78
N SER A 25 13.85 -5.61 -4.57
CA SER A 25 13.84 -6.85 -3.78
C SER A 25 13.29 -6.64 -2.36
N HIS A 26 13.57 -5.49 -1.75
CA HIS A 26 13.09 -5.14 -0.43
C HIS A 26 11.59 -4.78 -0.36
N ALA A 27 10.86 -4.77 -1.49
CA ALA A 27 9.49 -4.24 -1.56
C ALA A 27 8.43 -5.19 -2.14
N TRP A 28 8.82 -6.13 -3.01
CA TRP A 28 7.87 -6.94 -3.78
C TRP A 28 6.82 -7.67 -2.91
N TYR A 29 7.22 -8.14 -1.73
CA TYR A 29 6.38 -8.96 -0.87
C TYR A 29 5.24 -8.17 -0.24
N PHE A 30 5.52 -6.94 0.21
CA PHE A 30 4.47 -6.10 0.77
C PHE A 30 3.63 -5.44 -0.32
N ILE A 31 4.18 -5.20 -1.52
CA ILE A 31 3.40 -4.78 -2.70
C ILE A 31 2.36 -5.86 -3.04
N ALA A 32 2.79 -7.11 -3.18
CA ALA A 32 1.90 -8.23 -3.49
C ALA A 32 0.83 -8.42 -2.41
N ALA A 33 1.22 -8.34 -1.14
CA ALA A 33 0.30 -8.43 -0.02
C ALA A 33 -0.74 -7.30 -0.03
N THR A 34 -0.32 -6.04 -0.26
CA THR A 34 -1.24 -4.90 -0.37
C THR A 34 -2.26 -5.11 -1.49
N THR A 35 -1.83 -5.59 -2.67
CA THR A 35 -2.74 -5.88 -3.78
C THR A 35 -3.77 -6.95 -3.40
N LEU A 36 -3.36 -8.05 -2.76
CA LEU A 36 -4.27 -9.11 -2.32
C LEU A 36 -5.23 -8.63 -1.22
N THR A 37 -4.75 -7.80 -0.30
CA THR A 37 -5.60 -7.17 0.71
C THR A 37 -6.70 -6.34 0.05
N VAL A 38 -6.36 -5.51 -0.93
CA VAL A 38 -7.36 -4.68 -1.62
C VAL A 38 -8.32 -5.52 -2.47
N LEU A 39 -7.85 -6.61 -3.08
CA LEU A 39 -8.65 -7.61 -3.78
C LEU A 39 -9.49 -8.50 -2.83
N ASN A 40 -9.44 -8.25 -1.52
CA ASN A 40 -10.15 -9.01 -0.49
C ASN A 40 -9.79 -10.50 -0.48
N ARG A 41 -8.48 -10.79 -0.59
CA ARG A 41 -7.87 -12.14 -0.50
C ARG A 41 -6.91 -12.27 0.70
N PRO A 42 -7.37 -12.01 1.94
CA PRO A 42 -6.52 -12.06 3.13
C PRO A 42 -5.89 -13.44 3.39
N GLU A 43 -6.55 -14.53 2.99
CA GLU A 43 -6.11 -15.91 3.15
C GLU A 43 -4.82 -16.26 2.39
N GLU A 44 -4.43 -15.42 1.43
CA GLU A 44 -3.23 -15.59 0.61
C GLU A 44 -1.98 -14.93 1.22
N ILE A 45 -2.17 -13.97 2.12
CA ILE A 45 -1.09 -13.24 2.80
C ILE A 45 -0.11 -14.18 3.53
N PRO A 46 -0.56 -15.24 4.23
CA PRO A 46 0.34 -16.19 4.88
C PRO A 46 1.33 -16.87 3.93
N GLN A 47 0.94 -17.09 2.67
CA GLN A 47 1.80 -17.75 1.68
C GLN A 47 2.97 -16.85 1.28
N ILE A 48 2.71 -15.56 1.05
CA ILE A 48 3.75 -14.56 0.78
C ILE A 48 4.74 -14.51 1.95
N TYR A 49 4.22 -14.37 3.18
CA TYR A 49 5.07 -14.27 4.36
C TYR A 49 5.96 -15.50 4.52
N LYS A 50 5.38 -16.71 4.45
CA LYS A 50 6.14 -17.97 4.53
C LYS A 50 7.19 -18.09 3.44
N HIS A 51 6.89 -17.64 2.22
CA HIS A 51 7.85 -17.65 1.13
C HIS A 51 9.06 -16.78 1.45
N VAL A 52 8.86 -15.52 1.85
CA VAL A 52 9.97 -14.63 2.21
C VAL A 52 10.76 -15.17 3.41
N MET A 53 10.09 -15.73 4.43
CA MET A 53 10.76 -16.29 5.60
C MET A 53 11.61 -17.54 5.31
N LYS A 54 11.32 -18.25 4.21
CA LYS A 54 12.07 -19.43 3.79
C LYS A 54 13.17 -19.09 2.81
N HIS A 55 12.87 -18.20 1.89
CA HIS A 55 13.64 -17.99 0.67
C HIS A 55 14.38 -16.65 0.65
N GLY A 56 13.99 -15.68 1.48
CA GLY A 56 14.56 -14.33 1.49
C GLY A 56 13.91 -13.39 0.47
N VAL A 57 14.43 -12.17 0.41
CA VAL A 57 13.85 -11.08 -0.41
C VAL A 57 14.53 -10.91 -1.78
N GLY A 58 15.84 -11.12 -1.87
CA GLY A 58 16.67 -11.00 -3.09
C GLY A 58 16.70 -12.29 -3.91
N PRO A 59 17.40 -12.41 -5.05
CA PRO A 59 17.36 -13.60 -5.91
C PRO A 59 18.15 -14.82 -5.37
N ASP A 60 19.02 -14.62 -4.38
CA ASP A 60 20.02 -15.62 -3.94
C ASP A 60 19.44 -16.85 -3.23
N ASP A 61 18.13 -16.89 -2.99
CA ASP A 61 17.43 -17.98 -2.31
C ASP A 61 17.93 -18.30 -0.90
N LEU A 62 18.35 -17.27 -0.18
CA LEU A 62 18.88 -17.38 1.18
C LEU A 62 17.82 -17.09 2.23
N LYS A 63 17.67 -18.02 3.19
CA LYS A 63 16.82 -17.83 4.35
C LYS A 63 17.28 -16.56 5.12
N PRO A 64 16.36 -15.62 5.40
CA PRO A 64 16.71 -14.37 6.07
C PRO A 64 17.21 -14.62 7.50
N GLY A 65 18.18 -13.82 7.94
CA GLY A 65 18.63 -13.78 9.34
C GLY A 65 17.55 -13.20 10.27
N ALA A 66 17.77 -13.23 11.59
CA ALA A 66 16.79 -12.78 12.58
C ALA A 66 16.36 -11.31 12.38
N ASP A 67 17.32 -10.41 12.15
CA ASP A 67 17.06 -8.98 11.96
C ASP A 67 16.30 -8.69 10.65
N GLU A 68 16.59 -9.46 9.60
CA GLU A 68 15.90 -9.35 8.31
C GLU A 68 14.47 -9.89 8.42
N GLN A 69 14.27 -11.02 9.11
CA GLN A 69 12.93 -11.54 9.40
C GLN A 69 12.08 -10.50 10.16
N LEU A 70 12.65 -9.87 11.19
CA LEU A 70 11.97 -8.82 11.95
C LEU A 70 11.63 -7.61 11.07
N THR A 71 12.57 -7.19 10.21
CA THR A 71 12.37 -6.09 9.26
C THR A 71 11.25 -6.41 8.26
N VAL A 72 11.24 -7.61 7.67
CA VAL A 72 10.19 -8.07 6.76
C VAL A 72 8.83 -8.05 7.44
N SER A 73 8.74 -8.61 8.66
CA SER A 73 7.51 -8.66 9.45
C SER A 73 6.95 -7.27 9.75
N ARG A 74 7.82 -6.32 10.11
CA ARG A 74 7.44 -4.93 10.40
C ARG A 74 6.99 -4.19 9.14
N LYS A 75 7.74 -4.29 8.05
CA LYS A 75 7.38 -3.66 6.76
C LYS A 75 6.07 -4.20 6.19
N LEU A 76 5.85 -5.51 6.28
CA LEU A 76 4.60 -6.12 5.82
C LEU A 76 3.40 -5.64 6.63
N ARG A 77 3.50 -5.64 7.98
CA ARG A 77 2.43 -5.09 8.85
C ARG A 77 2.17 -3.61 8.56
N GLU A 78 3.23 -2.82 8.42
CA GLU A 78 3.12 -1.39 8.14
C GLU A 78 2.45 -1.12 6.78
N ALA A 79 2.83 -1.86 5.74
CA ALA A 79 2.22 -1.75 4.43
C ALA A 79 0.72 -2.05 4.46
N LEU A 80 0.30 -3.09 5.17
CA LEU A 80 -1.11 -3.43 5.34
C LEU A 80 -1.88 -2.33 6.08
N ILE A 81 -1.32 -1.77 7.16
CA ILE A 81 -1.91 -0.63 7.87
C ILE A 81 -2.06 0.58 6.93
N LYS A 82 -1.02 0.93 6.17
CA LYS A 82 -1.10 2.07 5.23
C LYS A 82 -2.06 1.82 4.07
N ALA A 83 -2.21 0.57 3.63
CA ALA A 83 -3.19 0.20 2.62
C ALA A 83 -4.64 0.52 3.03
N SER A 84 -4.93 0.61 4.33
CA SER A 84 -6.26 1.02 4.81
C SER A 84 -6.70 2.39 4.28
N ALA A 85 -5.75 3.27 3.91
CA ALA A 85 -6.05 4.57 3.34
C ALA A 85 -6.74 4.53 1.97
N VAL A 86 -6.55 3.44 1.22
CA VAL A 86 -7.13 3.26 -0.12
C VAL A 86 -8.01 2.01 -0.22
N GLY A 87 -7.81 1.01 0.64
CA GLY A 87 -8.54 -0.25 0.65
C GLY A 87 -9.54 -0.40 1.81
N GLY A 88 -9.52 0.52 2.77
CA GLY A 88 -10.36 0.50 3.96
C GLY A 88 -9.86 -0.40 5.10
N LEU A 89 -10.33 -0.10 6.31
CA LEU A 89 -10.00 -0.88 7.52
C LEU A 89 -10.52 -2.33 7.49
N PRO A 90 -11.73 -2.65 7.01
CA PRO A 90 -12.23 -4.03 7.06
C PRO A 90 -11.31 -5.06 6.38
N LYS A 91 -10.81 -4.75 5.17
CA LYS A 91 -9.88 -5.63 4.44
C LYS A 91 -8.52 -5.72 5.13
N THR A 92 -8.07 -4.60 5.69
CA THR A 92 -6.81 -4.50 6.44
C THR A 92 -6.84 -5.36 7.70
N ILE A 93 -7.94 -5.32 8.46
CA ILE A 93 -8.15 -6.13 9.67
C ILE A 93 -8.04 -7.61 9.32
N ASN A 94 -8.79 -8.07 8.32
CA ASN A 94 -8.76 -9.48 7.92
C ASN A 94 -7.35 -9.92 7.51
N SER A 95 -6.64 -9.09 6.75
CA SER A 95 -5.28 -9.40 6.27
C SER A 95 -4.26 -9.46 7.40
N LEU A 96 -4.33 -8.54 8.36
CA LEU A 96 -3.46 -8.55 9.54
C LEU A 96 -3.75 -9.75 10.45
N MET A 97 -5.01 -10.16 10.57
CA MET A 97 -5.39 -11.35 11.33
C MET A 97 -4.83 -12.62 10.69
N GLU A 98 -4.89 -12.76 9.36
CA GLU A 98 -4.26 -13.89 8.67
C GLU A 98 -2.73 -13.87 8.80
N LEU A 99 -2.10 -12.70 8.68
CA LEU A 99 -0.65 -12.55 8.88
C LEU A 99 -0.22 -12.96 10.29
N LYS A 100 -0.98 -12.56 11.32
CA LYS A 100 -0.69 -12.91 12.72
C LYS A 100 -0.61 -14.41 12.95
N LYS A 101 -1.46 -15.21 12.29
CA LYS A 101 -1.48 -16.69 12.42
C LYS A 101 -0.15 -17.35 12.07
N VAL A 102 0.63 -16.74 11.16
CA VAL A 102 1.90 -17.30 10.68
C VAL A 102 3.14 -16.52 11.11
N THR A 103 2.96 -15.41 11.83
CA THR A 103 4.06 -14.62 12.39
C THR A 103 4.51 -15.24 13.71
N PRO A 104 5.77 -15.70 13.88
CA PRO A 104 6.30 -16.17 15.15
C PRO A 104 6.23 -15.10 16.24
N GLU A 105 6.04 -15.51 17.50
CA GLU A 105 5.81 -14.59 18.62
C GLU A 105 6.93 -13.55 18.80
N HIS A 106 8.19 -13.97 18.70
CA HIS A 106 9.36 -13.08 18.80
C HIS A 106 9.49 -12.05 17.65
N LEU A 107 8.68 -12.16 16.59
CA LEU A 107 8.63 -11.20 15.47
C LEU A 107 7.37 -10.31 15.51
N ARG A 108 6.52 -10.48 16.53
CA ARG A 108 5.35 -9.65 16.75
C ARG A 108 5.73 -8.46 17.63
N ASP A 109 5.22 -7.28 17.30
CA ASP A 109 5.27 -6.12 18.19
C ASP A 109 3.89 -5.99 18.87
N GLU A 110 3.56 -6.91 19.76
CA GLU A 110 2.34 -6.84 20.58
C GLU A 110 2.51 -5.73 21.63
N PRO A 111 1.42 -5.04 22.04
CA PRO A 111 1.48 -4.10 23.16
C PRO A 111 2.00 -4.80 24.41
N ASP A 112 2.95 -4.19 25.13
CA ASP A 112 3.34 -4.70 26.45
C ASP A 112 2.21 -4.42 27.45
N ASN A 113 1.88 -5.42 28.27
CA ASN A 113 0.92 -5.31 29.36
C ASN A 113 1.33 -4.24 30.40
N ASN A 114 2.60 -3.85 30.42
CA ASN A 114 3.12 -2.82 31.31
C ASN A 114 2.88 -1.38 30.81
N GLY A 115 2.18 -1.20 29.68
CA GLY A 115 1.83 0.13 29.16
C GLY A 115 3.00 0.89 28.53
N SER A 116 4.08 0.20 28.15
CA SER A 116 5.20 0.82 27.42
C SER A 116 4.74 1.33 26.05
N LEU A 117 4.87 2.64 25.83
CA LEU A 117 4.37 3.35 24.66
C LEU A 117 5.26 3.16 23.42
N ASP A 118 6.48 2.64 23.60
CA ASP A 118 7.54 2.58 22.60
C ASP A 118 7.84 1.16 22.09
N VAL A 119 6.97 0.18 22.36
CA VAL A 119 7.14 -1.21 21.88
C VAL A 119 6.97 -1.32 20.37
N SER A 120 6.07 -0.51 19.78
CA SER A 120 5.88 -0.50 18.33
C SER A 120 6.90 0.42 17.65
N PRO A 121 7.62 -0.04 16.60
CA PRO A 121 8.59 0.79 15.86
C PRO A 121 7.94 1.98 15.14
N THR A 122 6.62 1.96 14.98
CA THR A 122 5.87 3.03 14.32
C THR A 122 5.59 4.21 15.27
N ALA A 123 5.74 4.05 16.59
CA ALA A 123 5.38 5.05 17.58
C ALA A 123 3.92 5.58 17.50
N ARG A 124 3.01 4.90 16.77
CA ARG A 124 1.61 5.36 16.62
C ARG A 124 0.86 5.45 17.95
N ASN A 125 1.18 4.59 18.90
CA ASN A 125 0.59 4.66 20.23
C ASN A 125 0.96 6.00 20.91
N ARG A 126 2.25 6.36 20.88
CA ARG A 126 2.73 7.68 21.33
C ARG A 126 2.12 8.84 20.54
N ASP A 127 1.95 8.69 19.23
CA ASP A 127 1.28 9.72 18.39
C ASP A 127 -0.15 9.98 18.89
N ILE A 128 -0.92 8.94 19.25
CA ILE A 128 -2.30 9.10 19.72
C ILE A 128 -2.39 9.69 21.13
N HIS A 129 -1.50 9.29 22.03
CA HIS A 129 -1.67 9.60 23.46
C HIS A 129 -0.80 10.74 23.99
N HIS A 130 0.33 11.05 23.35
CA HIS A 130 1.36 11.91 23.94
C HIS A 130 1.89 12.99 22.99
N THR A 131 1.92 12.70 21.68
CA THR A 131 2.45 13.66 20.72
C THR A 131 1.44 14.78 20.50
N PRO A 132 1.84 16.06 20.59
CA PRO A 132 0.94 17.17 20.29
C PRO A 132 0.35 17.04 18.88
N ILE A 133 -0.98 17.17 18.77
CA ILE A 133 -1.72 17.01 17.52
C ILE A 133 -1.17 17.92 16.41
N SER A 134 -0.72 19.13 16.76
CA SER A 134 -0.08 20.06 15.82
C SER A 134 1.16 19.48 15.14
N LYS A 135 1.99 18.72 15.87
CA LYS A 135 3.19 18.06 15.31
C LYS A 135 2.84 16.93 14.35
N ILE A 136 1.74 16.22 14.60
CA ILE A 136 1.27 15.14 13.74
C ILE A 136 0.75 15.72 12.42
N PHE A 137 -0.01 16.82 12.49
CA PHE A 137 -0.49 17.50 11.29
C PHE A 137 0.61 18.26 10.54
N GLU A 138 1.62 18.81 11.22
CA GLU A 138 2.82 19.38 10.59
C GLU A 138 3.54 18.30 9.76
N ARG A 139 3.82 17.13 10.34
CA ARG A 139 4.39 15.97 9.65
C ARG A 139 3.53 15.53 8.46
N GLY A 140 2.21 15.47 8.64
CA GLY A 140 1.26 15.13 7.58
C GLY A 140 1.26 16.12 6.42
N HIS A 141 1.30 17.41 6.74
CA HIS A 141 1.35 18.51 5.77
C HIS A 141 2.66 18.48 4.98
N ASP A 142 3.80 18.25 5.62
CA ASP A 142 5.09 18.15 4.95
C ASP A 142 5.14 16.95 4.01
N PHE A 143 4.62 15.80 4.45
CA PHE A 143 4.49 14.62 3.62
C PHE A 143 3.57 14.86 2.40
N TRP A 144 2.43 15.53 2.61
CA TRP A 144 1.53 15.96 1.53
C TRP A 144 2.23 16.86 0.52
N ASN A 145 2.95 17.87 0.98
CA ASN A 145 3.69 18.77 0.11
C ASN A 145 4.81 18.06 -0.66
N ASN A 146 5.45 17.06 -0.07
CA ASN A 146 6.46 16.27 -0.77
C ASN A 146 5.85 15.45 -1.91
N ILE A 147 4.65 14.88 -1.73
CA ILE A 147 3.95 14.10 -2.76
C ILE A 147 3.40 14.98 -3.88
N TYR A 148 2.66 16.04 -3.54
CA TYR A 148 1.95 16.85 -4.52
C TYR A 148 2.75 18.05 -5.04
N GLY A 149 3.87 18.38 -4.39
CA GLY A 149 4.78 19.45 -4.80
C GLY A 149 4.04 20.77 -5.03
N LYS A 150 4.22 21.35 -6.21
CA LYS A 150 3.69 22.69 -6.57
C LYS A 150 2.17 22.78 -6.52
N ILE A 151 1.45 21.67 -6.73
CA ILE A 151 -0.02 21.67 -6.78
C ILE A 151 -0.68 21.35 -5.42
N SER A 152 0.12 21.08 -4.37
CA SER A 152 -0.36 20.64 -3.06
C SER A 152 -1.45 21.56 -2.47
N ARG A 153 -1.22 22.88 -2.49
CA ARG A 153 -2.16 23.89 -1.98
C ARG A 153 -3.44 23.94 -2.79
N ARG A 154 -3.33 23.80 -4.12
CA ARG A 154 -4.50 23.81 -5.02
C ARG A 154 -5.39 22.60 -4.73
N ILE A 155 -4.81 21.40 -4.65
CA ILE A 155 -5.57 20.17 -4.38
C ILE A 155 -6.22 20.26 -3.00
N MET A 156 -5.47 20.62 -1.96
CA MET A 156 -6.05 20.72 -0.62
C MET A 156 -7.19 21.74 -0.56
N SER A 157 -7.03 22.90 -1.21
CA SER A 157 -8.10 23.90 -1.31
C SER A 157 -9.34 23.40 -2.06
N GLN A 158 -9.19 22.47 -3.02
CA GLN A 158 -10.34 21.84 -3.68
C GLN A 158 -11.03 20.86 -2.74
N LEU A 159 -10.28 20.07 -1.97
CA LEU A 159 -10.85 19.16 -0.97
C LEU A 159 -11.62 19.94 0.11
N ASP A 160 -11.05 21.05 0.59
CA ASP A 160 -11.68 21.95 1.58
C ASP A 160 -12.96 22.62 1.05
N ARG A 161 -13.12 22.70 -0.28
CA ARG A 161 -14.25 23.37 -0.95
C ARG A 161 -15.07 22.41 -1.81
N SER A 162 -15.06 21.13 -1.45
CA SER A 162 -15.69 20.05 -2.22
C SER A 162 -17.21 19.96 -2.06
N GLY A 163 -17.84 20.94 -1.43
CA GLY A 163 -19.26 20.90 -1.04
C GLY A 163 -19.50 20.26 0.33
N THR A 164 -18.45 19.74 0.97
CA THR A 164 -18.40 19.36 2.39
C THR A 164 -17.07 19.86 2.99
N GLU A 165 -17.10 20.29 4.25
CA GLU A 165 -15.88 20.66 4.98
C GLU A 165 -15.02 19.44 5.36
N ASP A 166 -15.61 18.25 5.37
CA ASP A 166 -15.00 17.06 5.94
C ASP A 166 -13.94 16.40 5.05
N LEU A 167 -13.99 16.62 3.73
CA LEU A 167 -13.09 15.90 2.81
C LEU A 167 -11.64 16.32 3.02
N GLY A 168 -11.38 17.63 3.12
CA GLY A 168 -10.05 18.14 3.41
C GLY A 168 -9.57 17.79 4.83
N LEU A 169 -10.48 17.76 5.80
CA LEU A 169 -10.17 17.32 7.17
C LEU A 169 -9.79 15.84 7.20
N THR A 170 -10.55 14.99 6.51
CA THR A 170 -10.29 13.56 6.37
C THR A 170 -8.94 13.31 5.71
N ALA A 171 -8.60 14.05 4.65
CA ALA A 171 -7.27 13.96 4.04
C ALA A 171 -6.16 14.29 5.04
N ARG A 172 -6.30 15.37 5.84
CA ARG A 172 -5.31 15.72 6.87
C ARG A 172 -5.18 14.65 7.95
N LEU A 173 -6.27 14.03 8.38
CA LEU A 173 -6.24 12.90 9.33
C LEU A 173 -5.46 11.70 8.78
N MET A 174 -5.76 11.31 7.54
CA MET A 174 -5.09 10.17 6.89
C MET A 174 -3.61 10.42 6.65
N TYR A 175 -3.25 11.60 6.15
CA TYR A 175 -1.84 11.94 5.91
C TYR A 175 -1.08 12.16 7.22
N GLY A 176 -1.71 12.74 8.25
CA GLY A 176 -1.11 12.95 9.57
C GLY A 176 -0.82 11.66 10.32
N TYR A 177 -1.84 10.83 10.57
CA TYR A 177 -1.71 9.67 11.46
C TYR A 177 -1.26 8.38 10.76
N VAL A 178 -1.59 8.21 9.47
CA VAL A 178 -1.37 6.93 8.78
C VAL A 178 -0.17 7.01 7.84
N LEU A 179 -0.20 7.93 6.87
CA LEU A 179 0.73 7.89 5.73
C LEU A 179 2.09 8.54 6.02
N SER A 180 2.11 9.67 6.73
CA SER A 180 3.35 10.43 6.99
C SER A 180 4.29 9.79 8.01
N ASN A 181 3.82 8.76 8.74
CA ASN A 181 4.69 7.99 9.62
C ASN A 181 5.66 7.16 8.78
N THR A 182 6.94 7.50 8.81
CA THR A 182 7.97 6.88 7.95
C THR A 182 9.02 6.11 8.72
N ASN A 183 8.73 5.75 9.98
CA ASN A 183 9.67 5.05 10.85
C ASN A 183 10.00 3.62 10.37
N VAL A 184 9.07 2.97 9.65
CA VAL A 184 9.22 1.59 9.15
C VAL A 184 9.27 1.54 7.63
N LEU A 185 8.34 2.23 6.94
CA LEU A 185 8.37 2.39 5.49
C LEU A 185 8.78 3.81 5.14
N SER A 186 9.77 3.93 4.28
CA SER A 186 10.18 5.20 3.69
C SER A 186 9.03 5.86 2.90
N PRO A 187 9.15 7.16 2.56
CA PRO A 187 8.19 7.81 1.66
C PRO A 187 7.97 7.06 0.35
N LEU A 188 9.06 6.58 -0.27
CA LEU A 188 9.00 5.84 -1.53
C LEU A 188 8.27 4.50 -1.37
N GLU A 189 8.58 3.74 -0.33
CA GLU A 189 7.89 2.47 -0.06
C GLU A 189 6.41 2.70 0.27
N THR A 190 6.09 3.81 0.93
CA THR A 190 4.70 4.22 1.17
C THR A 190 3.96 4.48 -0.14
N SER A 191 4.61 5.13 -1.11
CA SER A 191 4.05 5.30 -2.46
C SER A 191 3.81 3.96 -3.16
N TYR A 192 4.71 2.98 -3.01
CA TYR A 192 4.48 1.63 -3.55
C TYR A 192 3.20 1.00 -3.00
N VAL A 193 2.94 1.13 -1.69
CA VAL A 193 1.70 0.64 -1.06
C VAL A 193 0.46 1.31 -1.66
N LEU A 194 0.49 2.64 -1.80
CA LEU A 194 -0.65 3.37 -2.38
C LEU A 194 -0.92 2.95 -3.83
N ILE A 195 0.12 2.87 -4.66
CA ILE A 195 0.00 2.45 -6.06
C ILE A 195 -0.51 1.00 -6.15
N ALA A 196 0.08 0.08 -5.37
CA ALA A 196 -0.31 -1.33 -5.33
C ALA A 196 -1.76 -1.54 -4.88
N GLY A 197 -2.28 -0.62 -4.06
CA GLY A 197 -3.67 -0.62 -3.61
C GLY A 197 -4.62 0.04 -4.61
N LEU A 198 -4.20 1.04 -5.38
CA LEU A 198 -5.08 1.74 -6.33
C LEU A 198 -5.26 0.98 -7.65
N ILE A 199 -4.19 0.41 -8.21
CA ILE A 199 -4.22 -0.34 -9.48
C ILE A 199 -5.33 -1.41 -9.54
N PRO A 200 -5.47 -2.33 -8.55
CA PRO A 200 -6.49 -3.38 -8.64
C PRO A 200 -7.93 -2.88 -8.49
N GLN A 201 -8.16 -1.67 -7.96
CA GLN A 201 -9.50 -1.10 -7.80
C GLN A 201 -10.04 -0.53 -9.12
N ASP A 202 -9.13 -0.07 -9.99
CA ASP A 202 -9.45 0.44 -11.33
C ASP A 202 -9.83 -0.69 -12.32
N ALA A 203 -9.50 -1.94 -11.99
CA ALA A 203 -9.82 -3.11 -12.82
C ALA A 203 -11.32 -3.49 -12.83
N SER A 204 -12.18 -2.78 -12.08
CA SER A 204 -13.64 -2.99 -12.10
C SER A 204 -14.29 -2.64 -13.45
N VAL A 205 -13.60 -1.93 -14.35
CA VAL A 205 -14.10 -1.62 -15.71
C VAL A 205 -13.91 -2.79 -16.70
N LEU A 206 -13.19 -3.85 -16.33
CA LEU A 206 -12.86 -4.96 -17.25
C LEU A 206 -13.82 -6.17 -17.17
N GLN A 207 -14.73 -6.23 -16.20
CA GLN A 207 -15.66 -7.38 -16.08
C GLN A 207 -17.00 -7.17 -16.81
N ASP A 208 -17.40 -5.93 -17.09
CA ASP A 208 -18.65 -5.63 -17.79
C ASP A 208 -18.40 -4.78 -19.06
N GLY A 209 -17.97 -5.42 -20.15
CA GLY A 209 -18.22 -4.97 -21.55
C GLY A 209 -17.86 -3.53 -21.97
N GLY A 210 -16.94 -2.83 -21.30
CA GLY A 210 -16.85 -1.37 -21.34
C GLY A 210 -15.70 -0.73 -22.12
N ALA A 211 -15.27 -1.27 -23.27
CA ALA A 211 -14.24 -0.59 -24.09
C ALA A 211 -14.72 0.78 -24.63
N SER A 212 -16.04 0.96 -24.80
CA SER A 212 -16.65 2.24 -25.20
C SER A 212 -16.88 3.20 -24.02
N CYS A 213 -16.80 2.72 -22.78
CA CYS A 213 -17.05 3.54 -21.59
C CYS A 213 -15.82 4.34 -21.17
N TRP A 214 -14.61 3.92 -21.55
CA TRP A 214 -13.38 4.67 -21.24
C TRP A 214 -13.35 6.05 -21.94
N ASP A 215 -13.85 6.14 -23.17
CA ASP A 215 -13.89 7.41 -23.92
C ASP A 215 -15.05 8.33 -23.45
N GLY A 216 -16.14 7.72 -22.93
CA GLY A 216 -17.31 8.42 -22.41
C GLY A 216 -17.22 8.86 -20.93
N GLN A 217 -16.63 8.04 -20.06
CA GLN A 217 -16.59 8.26 -18.61
C GLN A 217 -15.44 9.20 -18.21
N SER A 218 -14.29 9.13 -18.90
CA SER A 218 -13.19 10.09 -18.73
C SER A 218 -13.61 11.53 -19.10
N ARG A 219 -14.56 11.68 -20.03
CA ARG A 219 -15.17 12.97 -20.39
C ARG A 219 -16.26 13.44 -19.42
N ARG A 220 -16.92 12.53 -18.69
CA ARG A 220 -18.06 12.85 -17.80
C ARG A 220 -17.69 13.04 -16.32
N SER A 221 -16.59 12.48 -15.84
CA SER A 221 -16.25 12.48 -14.42
C SER A 221 -15.28 13.59 -13.98
N GLY A 222 -14.72 14.39 -14.90
CA GLY A 222 -13.95 15.59 -14.56
C GLY A 222 -12.64 15.36 -13.79
N TRP A 223 -12.17 14.11 -13.66
CA TRP A 223 -10.88 13.80 -13.06
C TRP A 223 -9.76 14.17 -14.04
N SER A 224 -9.13 15.31 -13.81
CA SER A 224 -7.97 15.75 -14.58
C SER A 224 -6.81 14.76 -14.38
N GLN A 225 -6.05 14.52 -15.46
CA GLN A 225 -4.76 13.79 -15.46
C GLN A 225 -3.78 14.31 -14.38
N ASP A 226 -4.02 15.50 -13.83
CA ASP A 226 -3.30 16.12 -12.71
C ASP A 226 -3.34 15.34 -11.38
N PHE A 227 -4.31 14.43 -11.16
CA PHE A 227 -4.37 13.65 -9.92
C PHE A 227 -3.39 12.47 -9.90
N VAL A 228 -3.04 11.95 -11.08
CA VAL A 228 -2.17 10.78 -11.25
C VAL A 228 -0.71 11.18 -11.49
N ASN A 229 -0.48 12.30 -12.18
CA ASN A 229 0.86 12.80 -12.55
C ASN A 229 1.87 13.05 -11.40
N PRO A 230 1.50 13.43 -10.16
CA PRO A 230 2.48 13.71 -9.11
C PRO A 230 3.33 12.49 -8.70
N PHE A 231 2.81 11.27 -8.91
CA PHE A 231 3.54 10.03 -8.63
C PHE A 231 4.59 9.67 -9.70
N PHE A 232 4.51 10.27 -10.89
CA PHE A 232 5.39 9.97 -12.03
C PHE A 232 6.45 11.05 -12.29
N ALA A 233 6.30 12.25 -11.73
CA ALA A 233 7.14 13.40 -12.12
C ALA A 233 8.50 13.50 -11.40
N ASN A 234 8.72 12.85 -10.23
CA ASN A 234 9.91 13.08 -9.40
C ASN A 234 10.74 11.82 -9.06
N GLY A 235 10.45 10.67 -9.65
CA GLY A 235 11.32 9.49 -9.59
C GLY A 235 11.49 8.95 -10.99
N GLY A 236 12.73 8.96 -11.51
CA GLY A 236 13.09 8.67 -12.90
C GLY A 236 12.78 7.25 -13.39
N ILE A 237 11.51 6.86 -13.38
CA ILE A 237 10.98 5.69 -14.06
C ILE A 237 10.31 6.21 -15.32
N SER A 238 11.09 6.25 -16.40
CA SER A 238 10.55 6.48 -17.74
C SER A 238 9.47 5.43 -18.02
N ALA A 239 8.36 5.91 -18.59
CA ALA A 239 7.18 5.19 -19.03
C ALA A 239 7.39 3.68 -19.30
N LEU A 240 6.75 2.84 -18.49
CA LEU A 240 6.42 1.47 -18.88
C LEU A 240 5.29 1.53 -19.92
N SER A 241 5.68 1.77 -21.18
CA SER A 241 4.84 1.47 -22.33
C SER A 241 4.83 -0.05 -22.48
N VAL A 242 3.70 -0.67 -22.15
CA VAL A 242 3.41 -2.04 -22.57
C VAL A 242 2.54 -1.92 -23.82
N SER A 243 3.20 -1.83 -24.98
CA SER A 243 2.53 -2.05 -26.26
C SER A 243 2.23 -3.53 -26.41
N ILE A 244 0.96 -3.90 -26.33
CA ILE A 244 0.46 -5.16 -26.87
C ILE A 244 -0.18 -4.82 -28.21
N ASP A 245 0.57 -5.07 -29.28
CA ASP A 245 0.16 -4.92 -30.66
C ASP A 245 -0.75 -6.10 -31.03
N CYS A 246 -2.05 -5.86 -31.17
CA CYS A 246 -3.01 -6.84 -31.67
C CYS A 246 -3.59 -6.35 -33.00
N LYS A 247 -2.95 -6.80 -34.09
CA LYS A 247 -3.48 -6.75 -35.44
C LYS A 247 -4.88 -7.38 -35.50
N ALA A 248 -5.84 -6.61 -36.01
CA ALA A 248 -7.18 -7.07 -36.34
C ALA A 248 -7.18 -8.04 -37.54
N PRO A 249 -8.13 -8.99 -37.58
CA PRO A 249 -8.70 -9.46 -38.83
C PRO A 249 -10.17 -9.02 -38.97
N ARG A 250 -10.38 -8.27 -40.05
CA ARG A 250 -11.58 -7.93 -40.86
C ARG A 250 -12.97 -8.09 -40.25
#